data_AF-A0A937BBY6-F1
#
_entry.id   AF-A0A937BBY6-F1
#
_cell.length_a   1.000
_cell.length_b   1.000
_cell.length_c   1.000
_cell.angle_alpha   90.00
_cell.angle_beta   90.00
_cell.angle_gamma   90.00
#
_symmetry.space_group_name_H-M   'P 1'
#
loop_
_entity.id
_entity.type
_entity.pdbx_description
1 polymer ?
#
loop_
_entity_poly.entity_id
_entity_poly.type
_entity_poly.pdbx_seq_one_letter_code
_entity_poly.pdbx_strand_id
1 'polypeptide(L)'
;MGTNSGNTLGDLIIRMNGTDQVMVDQAGKVGIGTFPPIAKLHIDGGADVEPNPFDGNGFLMLGNASSTNVIFDNNEILARDGAGIATLTVQNDGGAFKVGSTNKLFVDNNGEVGIGIGAPTAKLDVRGRVYVKQNGQALGLDGVDPNIGFYQNGTYKSYISQSGNTFALGVNGGAMQLDGTQIAIGGINANASAYKLTVNGKIICEELKVELYNNWPDYVFASEYDLTPLHELKAFIKENKHLPNIPKADEVAQEGIEVGEMNRKLLEKVEELTLYVIQLQEQIDQLKTSLNK
;
A
#
# COMPACT_ATOMS: atom_id res chain seq x y z
N MET A 1 -39.27 -53.16 -24.36
CA MET A 1 -39.22 -51.72 -24.69
C MET A 1 -40.45 -51.41 -25.50
N GLY A 2 -41.37 -50.62 -24.94
CA GLY A 2 -42.67 -50.39 -25.56
C GLY A 2 -43.61 -49.64 -24.63
N THR A 3 -44.65 -49.06 -25.23
CA THR A 3 -45.75 -48.41 -24.57
C THR A 3 -46.48 -49.44 -23.71
N ASN A 4 -46.61 -49.21 -22.39
CA ASN A 4 -47.48 -50.05 -21.58
C ASN A 4 -48.95 -49.88 -22.03
N SER A 5 -49.86 -50.74 -21.59
CA SER A 5 -51.27 -50.68 -22.01
C SER A 5 -52.01 -49.37 -21.66
N GLY A 6 -51.41 -48.49 -20.85
CA GLY A 6 -51.92 -47.17 -20.50
C GLY A 6 -51.22 -46.00 -21.21
N ASN A 7 -50.23 -46.28 -22.07
CA ASN A 7 -49.45 -45.25 -22.74
C ASN A 7 -50.11 -44.87 -24.08
N THR A 8 -51.02 -43.91 -23.99
CA THR A 8 -51.74 -43.32 -25.13
C THR A 8 -50.96 -42.20 -25.81
N LEU A 9 -49.85 -41.78 -25.20
CA LEU A 9 -48.98 -40.72 -25.71
C LEU A 9 -47.85 -41.30 -26.59
N GLY A 10 -47.58 -42.60 -26.60
CA GLY A 10 -46.48 -43.13 -27.43
C GLY A 10 -45.10 -42.86 -26.83
N ASP A 11 -45.02 -42.60 -25.52
CA ASP A 11 -43.76 -42.42 -24.81
C ASP A 11 -42.98 -43.75 -24.77
N LEU A 12 -41.66 -43.71 -24.67
CA LEU A 12 -40.87 -44.91 -24.37
C LEU A 12 -40.55 -44.93 -22.88
N ILE A 13 -41.06 -45.93 -22.14
CA ILE A 13 -40.82 -46.04 -20.70
C ILE A 13 -40.04 -47.32 -20.37
N ILE A 14 -38.99 -47.16 -19.56
CA ILE A 14 -38.26 -48.25 -18.90
C ILE A 14 -38.71 -48.29 -17.45
N ARG A 15 -39.27 -49.43 -17.02
CA ARG A 15 -39.74 -49.66 -15.66
C ARG A 15 -38.88 -50.71 -14.97
N MET A 16 -38.60 -50.54 -13.68
CA MET A 16 -37.99 -51.56 -12.83
C MET A 16 -38.83 -51.71 -11.56
N ASN A 17 -39.11 -52.95 -11.15
CA ASN A 17 -39.90 -53.24 -9.93
C ASN A 17 -41.23 -52.46 -9.84
N GLY A 18 -41.88 -52.21 -10.98
CA GLY A 18 -43.16 -51.50 -11.04
C GLY A 18 -43.09 -49.97 -11.03
N THR A 19 -41.89 -49.38 -10.90
CA THR A 19 -41.69 -47.92 -10.96
C THR A 19 -41.08 -47.51 -12.29
N ASP A 20 -41.45 -46.32 -12.78
CA ASP A 20 -40.85 -45.73 -13.97
C ASP A 20 -39.45 -45.24 -13.60
N GLN A 21 -38.46 -45.56 -14.44
CA GLN A 21 -37.05 -45.26 -14.19
C GLN A 21 -36.48 -44.36 -15.28
N VAL A 22 -36.84 -44.63 -16.54
CA VAL A 22 -36.49 -43.78 -17.68
C VAL A 22 -37.71 -43.58 -18.57
N MET A 23 -37.91 -42.37 -19.07
CA MET A 23 -38.96 -42.03 -20.03
C MET A 23 -38.36 -41.21 -21.17
N VAL A 24 -38.80 -41.50 -22.40
CA VAL A 24 -38.66 -40.59 -23.54
C VAL A 24 -40.07 -40.15 -23.92
N ASP A 25 -40.35 -38.86 -23.84
CA ASP A 25 -41.67 -38.32 -24.20
C ASP A 25 -41.85 -38.15 -25.72
N GLN A 26 -43.08 -37.85 -26.16
CA GLN A 26 -43.40 -37.50 -27.56
C GLN A 26 -42.54 -36.37 -28.16
N ALA A 27 -42.03 -35.46 -27.33
CA ALA A 27 -41.19 -34.34 -27.75
C ALA A 27 -39.70 -34.71 -27.82
N GLY A 28 -39.34 -35.96 -27.51
CA GLY A 28 -37.98 -36.47 -27.52
C GLY A 28 -37.16 -36.06 -26.29
N LYS A 29 -37.80 -35.63 -25.20
CA LYS A 29 -37.13 -35.34 -23.93
C LYS A 29 -36.94 -36.62 -23.13
N VAL A 30 -35.78 -36.75 -22.47
CA VAL A 30 -35.42 -37.92 -21.66
C VAL A 30 -35.52 -37.57 -20.17
N GLY A 31 -36.34 -38.29 -19.42
CA GLY A 31 -36.41 -38.26 -17.96
C GLY A 31 -35.73 -39.47 -17.35
N ILE A 32 -34.88 -39.29 -16.34
CA ILE A 32 -34.35 -40.35 -15.48
C ILE A 32 -34.80 -40.02 -14.06
N GLY A 33 -35.62 -40.87 -13.45
CA GLY A 33 -36.20 -40.65 -12.12
C GLY A 33 -37.28 -39.56 -12.03
N THR A 34 -37.73 -38.98 -13.16
CA THR A 34 -38.75 -37.92 -13.23
C THR A 34 -39.67 -38.05 -14.44
N PHE A 35 -40.97 -37.84 -14.21
CA PHE A 35 -42.05 -38.04 -15.19
C PHE A 35 -43.17 -37.01 -14.97
N PRO A 36 -43.47 -36.10 -15.93
CA PRO A 36 -42.83 -35.91 -17.24
C PRO A 36 -41.55 -35.04 -17.17
N PRO A 37 -40.58 -35.23 -18.10
CA PRO A 37 -39.37 -34.39 -18.16
C PRO A 37 -39.65 -32.97 -18.68
N ILE A 38 -39.06 -31.96 -18.03
CA ILE A 38 -39.22 -30.56 -18.45
C ILE A 38 -38.09 -30.07 -19.39
N ALA A 39 -36.89 -30.64 -19.25
CA ALA A 39 -35.71 -30.36 -20.07
C ALA A 39 -35.42 -31.50 -21.07
N LYS A 40 -34.57 -31.26 -22.08
CA LYS A 40 -34.18 -32.30 -23.06
C LYS A 40 -33.61 -33.56 -22.40
N LEU A 41 -32.83 -33.38 -21.34
CA LEU A 41 -32.45 -34.42 -20.39
C LEU A 41 -32.77 -33.88 -19.00
N HIS A 42 -33.67 -34.54 -18.28
CA HIS A 42 -34.06 -34.22 -16.92
C HIS A 42 -33.72 -35.42 -16.04
N ILE A 43 -32.71 -35.28 -15.19
CA ILE A 43 -32.33 -36.29 -14.21
C ILE A 43 -32.78 -35.75 -12.85
N ASP A 44 -33.58 -36.53 -12.15
CA ASP A 44 -34.12 -36.22 -10.83
C ASP A 44 -34.08 -37.48 -9.98
N GLY A 45 -33.98 -37.30 -8.67
CA GLY A 45 -33.65 -38.41 -7.76
C GLY A 45 -32.17 -38.78 -7.85
N GLY A 46 -31.46 -38.50 -6.77
CA GLY A 46 -30.04 -38.76 -6.56
C GLY A 46 -29.66 -38.32 -5.15
N ALA A 47 -28.49 -38.74 -4.68
CA ALA A 47 -27.93 -38.26 -3.41
C ALA A 47 -26.93 -37.13 -3.70
N ASP A 48 -26.69 -36.27 -2.71
CA ASP A 48 -25.58 -35.31 -2.76
C ASP A 48 -24.28 -36.03 -3.12
N VAL A 49 -23.39 -35.35 -3.84
CA VAL A 49 -22.09 -35.94 -4.18
C VAL A 49 -21.25 -36.08 -2.90
N GLU A 50 -20.75 -37.30 -2.67
CA GLU A 50 -19.76 -37.57 -1.62
C GLU A 50 -18.43 -38.06 -2.22
N PRO A 51 -17.30 -37.85 -1.52
CA PRO A 51 -16.00 -38.39 -1.95
C PRO A 51 -15.99 -39.91 -2.13
N ASN A 52 -16.83 -40.65 -1.37
CA ASN A 52 -16.96 -42.10 -1.52
C ASN A 52 -17.87 -42.45 -2.72
N PRO A 53 -17.36 -43.13 -3.79
CA PRO A 53 -18.12 -43.48 -4.99
C PRO A 53 -19.23 -44.51 -4.78
N PHE A 54 -19.42 -45.00 -3.55
CA PHE A 54 -20.41 -46.02 -3.24
C PHE A 54 -21.56 -45.54 -2.34
N ASP A 55 -21.48 -44.31 -1.78
CA ASP A 55 -22.45 -43.82 -0.77
C ASP A 55 -23.28 -42.59 -1.21
N GLY A 56 -23.04 -42.03 -2.39
CA GLY A 56 -23.82 -40.91 -2.93
C GLY A 56 -23.20 -40.41 -4.24
N ASN A 57 -23.95 -40.48 -5.34
CA ASN A 57 -23.36 -40.43 -6.69
C ASN A 57 -23.78 -39.22 -7.53
N GLY A 58 -24.32 -38.17 -6.91
CA GLY A 58 -24.90 -37.04 -7.63
C GLY A 58 -25.99 -37.50 -8.61
N PHE A 59 -26.23 -36.68 -9.63
CA PHE A 59 -27.19 -37.00 -10.71
C PHE A 59 -26.52 -37.56 -11.96
N LEU A 60 -25.29 -37.16 -12.26
CA LEU A 60 -24.57 -37.57 -13.47
C LEU A 60 -23.08 -37.74 -13.20
N MET A 61 -22.54 -38.94 -13.46
CA MET A 61 -21.10 -39.20 -13.46
C MET A 61 -20.58 -39.36 -14.89
N LEU A 62 -19.50 -38.65 -15.21
CA LEU A 62 -18.73 -38.77 -16.44
C LEU A 62 -17.32 -39.29 -16.10
N GLY A 63 -16.98 -40.49 -16.55
CA GLY A 63 -15.71 -41.16 -16.24
C GLY A 63 -15.91 -42.44 -15.46
N ASN A 64 -14.80 -43.03 -14.99
CA ASN A 64 -14.83 -44.29 -14.25
C ASN A 64 -14.84 -44.01 -12.74
N ALA A 65 -15.75 -44.66 -12.00
CA ALA A 65 -15.93 -44.48 -10.57
C ALA A 65 -14.67 -44.79 -9.73
N SER A 66 -13.76 -45.62 -10.24
CA SER A 66 -12.51 -46.00 -9.59
C SER A 66 -11.29 -45.21 -10.05
N SER A 67 -11.46 -44.23 -10.94
CA SER A 67 -10.38 -43.34 -11.42
C SER A 67 -10.91 -41.92 -11.62
N THR A 68 -10.24 -41.11 -12.44
CA THR A 68 -10.69 -39.76 -12.76
C THR A 68 -12.13 -39.74 -13.31
N ASN A 69 -12.99 -38.97 -12.65
CA ASN A 69 -14.37 -38.72 -13.07
C ASN A 69 -14.84 -37.31 -12.68
N VAL A 70 -15.92 -36.86 -13.30
CA VAL A 70 -16.65 -35.63 -12.95
C VAL A 70 -18.08 -36.01 -12.60
N ILE A 71 -18.58 -35.53 -11.46
CA ILE A 71 -19.98 -35.69 -11.08
C ILE A 71 -20.66 -34.33 -10.98
N PHE A 72 -21.94 -34.30 -11.31
CA PHE A 72 -22.83 -33.15 -11.19
C PHE A 72 -23.97 -33.47 -10.22
N ASP A 73 -24.28 -32.55 -9.30
CA ASP A 73 -25.50 -32.56 -8.49
C ASP A 73 -26.23 -31.21 -8.51
N ASN A 74 -27.00 -30.89 -7.46
CA ASN A 74 -27.84 -29.71 -7.36
C ASN A 74 -27.04 -28.39 -7.29
N ASN A 75 -25.84 -28.40 -6.70
CA ASN A 75 -25.06 -27.18 -6.43
C ASN A 75 -23.54 -27.34 -6.59
N GLU A 76 -23.07 -28.53 -6.97
CA GLU A 76 -21.66 -28.86 -7.10
C GLU A 76 -21.34 -29.56 -8.44
N ILE A 77 -20.13 -29.28 -8.94
CA ILE A 77 -19.46 -30.09 -9.96
C ILE A 77 -18.15 -30.55 -9.35
N LEU A 78 -18.06 -31.83 -9.01
CA LEU A 78 -16.90 -32.40 -8.33
C LEU A 78 -16.07 -33.22 -9.30
N ALA A 79 -14.77 -32.93 -9.39
CA ALA A 79 -13.81 -33.85 -9.98
C ALA A 79 -13.25 -34.78 -8.89
N ARG A 80 -13.09 -36.06 -9.22
CA ARG A 80 -12.54 -37.09 -8.32
C ARG A 80 -11.46 -37.89 -9.01
N ASP A 81 -10.64 -38.57 -8.22
CA ASP A 81 -9.81 -39.70 -8.66
C ASP A 81 -10.03 -40.88 -7.70
N GLY A 82 -10.82 -41.86 -8.14
CA GLY A 82 -11.32 -42.93 -7.26
C GLY A 82 -12.20 -42.35 -6.14
N ALA A 83 -11.79 -42.58 -4.89
CA ALA A 83 -12.49 -42.09 -3.69
C ALA A 83 -11.96 -40.75 -3.15
N GLY A 84 -11.06 -40.07 -3.87
CA GLY A 84 -10.47 -38.78 -3.46
C GLY A 84 -11.01 -37.59 -4.27
N ILE A 85 -11.06 -36.41 -3.64
CA ILE A 85 -11.30 -35.14 -4.33
C ILE A 85 -10.12 -34.81 -5.24
N ALA A 86 -10.39 -34.43 -6.49
CA ALA A 86 -9.39 -34.05 -7.48
C ALA A 86 -9.61 -32.62 -7.98
N THR A 87 -8.62 -32.08 -8.69
CA THR A 87 -8.73 -30.76 -9.33
C THR A 87 -9.69 -30.84 -10.52
N LEU A 88 -10.77 -30.04 -10.49
CA LEU A 88 -11.58 -29.81 -11.68
C LEU A 88 -10.75 -29.01 -12.69
N THR A 89 -10.35 -29.67 -13.77
CA THR A 89 -9.61 -29.01 -14.85
C THR A 89 -10.57 -28.58 -15.94
N VAL A 90 -10.55 -27.30 -16.28
CA VAL A 90 -11.34 -26.70 -17.36
C VAL A 90 -10.35 -26.14 -18.38
N GLN A 91 -10.48 -26.54 -19.64
CA GLN A 91 -9.55 -26.17 -20.72
C GLN A 91 -8.10 -26.66 -20.51
N ASN A 92 -7.89 -27.92 -20.11
CA ASN A 92 -6.54 -28.49 -19.90
C ASN A 92 -5.61 -28.33 -21.11
N ASP A 93 -6.18 -28.49 -22.31
CA ASP A 93 -5.44 -28.41 -23.57
C ASP A 93 -5.47 -26.99 -24.18
N GLY A 94 -5.87 -26.00 -23.38
CA GLY A 94 -5.98 -24.59 -23.75
C GLY A 94 -7.39 -24.13 -24.12
N GLY A 95 -7.54 -22.81 -24.30
CA GLY A 95 -8.81 -22.14 -24.55
C GLY A 95 -9.21 -21.21 -23.42
N ALA A 96 -10.09 -20.25 -23.70
CA ALA A 96 -10.54 -19.29 -22.71
C ALA A 96 -11.66 -19.86 -21.84
N PHE A 97 -11.63 -19.50 -20.55
CA PHE A 97 -12.76 -19.73 -19.63
C PHE A 97 -13.53 -18.43 -19.42
N LYS A 98 -14.85 -18.46 -19.62
CA LYS A 98 -15.70 -17.28 -19.53
C LYS A 98 -16.92 -17.56 -18.68
N VAL A 99 -17.11 -16.76 -17.63
CA VAL A 99 -18.32 -16.76 -16.80
C VAL A 99 -19.22 -15.59 -17.19
N GLY A 100 -20.43 -15.93 -17.66
CA GLY A 100 -21.45 -14.98 -18.10
C GLY A 100 -21.16 -14.34 -19.47
N SER A 101 -22.19 -13.76 -20.08
CA SER A 101 -22.10 -13.15 -21.42
C SER A 101 -21.19 -11.92 -21.50
N THR A 102 -20.98 -11.21 -20.37
CA THR A 102 -20.26 -9.92 -20.30
C THR A 102 -18.85 -9.99 -19.71
N ASN A 103 -18.21 -11.16 -19.68
CA ASN A 103 -16.86 -11.35 -19.10
C ASN A 103 -16.82 -10.96 -17.61
N LYS A 104 -17.73 -11.51 -16.80
CA LYS A 104 -17.72 -11.27 -15.34
C LYS A 104 -16.42 -11.79 -14.73
N LEU A 105 -16.02 -12.98 -15.16
CA LEU A 105 -14.68 -13.57 -14.99
C LEU A 105 -14.28 -14.11 -16.36
N PHE A 106 -13.09 -13.75 -16.82
CA PHE A 106 -12.50 -14.22 -18.07
C PHE A 106 -11.06 -14.63 -17.80
N VAL A 107 -10.68 -15.84 -18.20
CA VAL A 107 -9.30 -16.29 -18.22
C VAL A 107 -8.93 -16.52 -19.67
N ASP A 108 -7.93 -15.79 -20.16
CA ASP A 108 -7.48 -15.89 -21.54
C ASP A 108 -6.55 -17.09 -21.76
N ASN A 109 -6.10 -17.28 -23.00
CA ASN A 109 -5.21 -18.41 -23.36
C ASN A 109 -3.79 -18.28 -22.76
N ASN A 110 -3.41 -17.12 -22.23
CA ASN A 110 -2.12 -16.87 -21.60
C ASN A 110 -2.20 -16.94 -20.06
N GLY A 111 -3.36 -17.31 -19.52
CA GLY A 111 -3.63 -17.38 -18.08
C GLY A 111 -3.83 -16.02 -17.41
N GLU A 112 -4.13 -14.97 -18.18
CA GLU A 112 -4.45 -13.65 -17.64
C GLU A 112 -5.92 -13.57 -17.22
N VAL A 113 -6.16 -12.98 -16.05
CA VAL A 113 -7.49 -12.92 -15.44
C VAL A 113 -8.09 -11.54 -15.63
N GLY A 114 -9.19 -11.47 -16.39
CA GLY A 114 -10.03 -10.30 -16.55
C GLY A 114 -11.28 -10.35 -15.67
N ILE A 115 -11.55 -9.28 -14.92
CA ILE A 115 -12.82 -9.08 -14.19
C ILE A 115 -13.53 -7.87 -14.78
N GLY A 116 -14.66 -8.10 -15.47
CA GLY A 116 -15.39 -7.05 -16.20
C GLY A 116 -14.72 -6.62 -17.52
N ILE A 117 -13.74 -7.39 -18.00
CA ILE A 117 -12.98 -7.14 -19.24
C ILE A 117 -12.69 -8.46 -19.95
N GLY A 118 -12.71 -8.46 -21.29
CA GLY A 118 -12.53 -9.67 -22.12
C GLY A 118 -11.19 -9.80 -22.83
N ALA A 119 -10.31 -8.82 -22.67
CA ALA A 119 -8.96 -8.80 -23.19
C ALA A 119 -8.09 -8.13 -22.12
N PRO A 120 -7.74 -8.87 -21.05
CA PRO A 120 -6.84 -8.36 -20.02
C PRO A 120 -5.51 -7.94 -20.64
N THR A 121 -4.87 -6.92 -20.07
CA THR A 121 -3.55 -6.41 -20.50
C THR A 121 -2.46 -6.62 -19.45
N ALA A 122 -2.80 -7.32 -18.38
CA ALA A 122 -1.95 -7.66 -17.26
C ALA A 122 -2.45 -8.98 -16.65
N LYS A 123 -1.62 -9.61 -15.82
CA LYS A 123 -1.97 -10.88 -15.15
C LYS A 123 -3.31 -10.84 -14.41
N LEU A 124 -3.65 -9.69 -13.83
CA LEU A 124 -4.98 -9.40 -13.30
C LEU A 124 -5.40 -8.00 -13.78
N ASP A 125 -6.44 -7.94 -14.62
CA ASP A 125 -7.01 -6.70 -15.15
C ASP A 125 -8.47 -6.57 -14.70
N VAL A 126 -8.75 -5.58 -13.85
CA VAL A 126 -10.07 -5.36 -13.27
C VAL A 126 -10.64 -4.05 -13.77
N ARG A 127 -11.73 -4.13 -14.54
CA ARG A 127 -12.49 -2.96 -14.97
C ARG A 127 -13.53 -2.60 -13.90
N GLY A 128 -13.09 -1.90 -12.85
CA GLY A 128 -13.96 -1.43 -11.79
C GLY A 128 -13.21 -1.16 -10.48
N ARG A 129 -13.96 -0.89 -9.41
CA ARG A 129 -13.40 -0.77 -8.06
C ARG A 129 -13.17 -2.17 -7.48
N VAL A 130 -12.00 -2.38 -6.88
CA VAL A 130 -11.69 -3.58 -6.10
C VAL A 130 -11.92 -3.26 -4.62
N TYR A 131 -12.81 -4.00 -3.96
CA TYR A 131 -13.00 -3.94 -2.52
C TYR A 131 -12.29 -5.13 -1.87
N VAL A 132 -11.18 -4.89 -1.18
CA VAL A 132 -10.47 -5.92 -0.41
C VAL A 132 -10.79 -5.73 1.07
N LYS A 133 -11.58 -6.66 1.63
CA LYS A 133 -11.98 -6.65 3.04
C LYS A 133 -11.38 -7.87 3.73
N GLN A 134 -10.68 -7.66 4.83
CA GLN A 134 -10.15 -8.73 5.67
C GLN A 134 -10.14 -8.27 7.13
N ASN A 135 -10.15 -9.19 8.09
CA ASN A 135 -10.05 -8.89 9.53
C ASN A 135 -8.60 -8.56 9.98
N GLY A 136 -7.68 -8.34 9.03
CA GLY A 136 -6.25 -8.11 9.25
C GLY A 136 -5.63 -7.28 8.12
N GLN A 137 -4.54 -7.74 7.52
CA GLN A 137 -3.91 -7.07 6.39
C GLN A 137 -4.75 -7.24 5.11
N ALA A 138 -5.41 -6.17 4.67
CA ALA A 138 -6.19 -6.18 3.43
C ALA A 138 -5.31 -6.31 2.18
N LEU A 139 -4.11 -5.74 2.16
CA LEU A 139 -3.18 -5.83 1.03
C LEU A 139 -1.75 -6.03 1.55
N GLY A 140 -1.19 -7.21 1.29
CA GLY A 140 0.23 -7.50 1.44
C GLY A 140 0.88 -7.55 0.06
N LEU A 141 2.01 -6.84 -0.10
CA LEU A 141 2.82 -6.88 -1.30
C LEU A 141 4.16 -7.49 -0.92
N ASP A 142 4.49 -8.62 -1.53
CA ASP A 142 5.73 -9.35 -1.29
C ASP A 142 6.61 -9.34 -2.55
N GLY A 143 7.91 -9.16 -2.37
CA GLY A 143 8.89 -8.92 -3.43
C GLY A 143 10.07 -8.06 -2.94
N VAL A 144 11.09 -7.88 -3.80
CA VAL A 144 12.31 -7.13 -3.44
C VAL A 144 12.03 -5.63 -3.25
N ASP A 145 11.20 -5.03 -4.11
CA ASP A 145 10.85 -3.61 -4.07
C ASP A 145 9.35 -3.41 -4.39
N PRO A 146 8.44 -3.82 -3.49
CA PRO A 146 7.00 -3.74 -3.75
C PRO A 146 6.53 -2.29 -3.91
N ASN A 147 5.59 -2.06 -4.84
CA ASN A 147 5.02 -0.73 -5.07
C ASN A 147 3.52 -0.76 -5.37
N ILE A 148 2.88 0.36 -5.09
CA ILE A 148 1.56 0.74 -5.58
C ILE A 148 1.76 1.94 -6.50
N GLY A 149 1.52 1.71 -7.78
CA GLY A 149 1.67 2.69 -8.84
C GLY A 149 0.37 3.36 -9.25
N PHE A 150 0.40 4.68 -9.43
CA PHE A 150 -0.67 5.43 -10.08
C PHE A 150 -0.24 5.77 -11.50
N TYR A 151 -0.95 5.20 -12.48
CA TYR A 151 -0.66 5.37 -13.90
C TYR A 151 -1.73 6.24 -14.58
N GLN A 152 -1.29 7.02 -15.56
CA GLN A 152 -2.17 7.74 -16.48
C GLN A 152 -1.68 7.45 -17.91
N ASN A 153 -2.54 6.86 -18.75
CA ASN A 153 -2.21 6.48 -20.13
C ASN A 153 -0.90 5.66 -20.23
N GLY A 154 -0.74 4.65 -19.35
CA GLY A 154 0.47 3.81 -19.29
C GLY A 154 1.72 4.49 -18.71
N THR A 155 1.65 5.77 -18.34
CA THR A 155 2.77 6.51 -17.74
C THR A 155 2.65 6.54 -16.22
N TYR A 156 3.73 6.21 -15.52
CA TYR A 156 3.83 6.29 -14.07
C TYR A 156 3.83 7.75 -13.59
N LYS A 157 2.89 8.13 -12.71
CA LYS A 157 2.74 9.52 -12.24
C LYS A 157 3.12 9.68 -10.78
N SER A 158 2.69 8.76 -9.93
CA SER A 158 2.99 8.76 -8.52
C SER A 158 2.99 7.35 -7.95
N TYR A 159 3.55 7.20 -6.75
CA TYR A 159 3.68 5.88 -6.14
C TYR A 159 3.84 5.91 -4.63
N ILE A 160 3.55 4.74 -4.06
CA ILE A 160 3.95 4.32 -2.73
C ILE A 160 4.84 3.09 -2.93
N SER A 161 6.10 3.13 -2.53
CA SER A 161 7.02 2.02 -2.78
C SER A 161 7.94 1.75 -1.61
N GLN A 162 8.37 0.51 -1.49
CA GLN A 162 9.52 0.12 -0.71
C GLN A 162 10.69 -0.13 -1.67
N SER A 163 11.87 0.36 -1.34
CA SER A 163 13.11 -0.11 -1.94
C SER A 163 14.17 -0.38 -0.88
N GLY A 164 14.61 -1.64 -0.80
CA GLY A 164 15.42 -2.11 0.35
C GLY A 164 14.74 -1.77 1.68
N ASN A 165 15.38 -0.91 2.49
CA ASN A 165 14.84 -0.43 3.78
C ASN A 165 14.14 0.94 3.68
N THR A 166 14.07 1.53 2.48
CA THR A 166 13.50 2.86 2.27
C THR A 166 12.07 2.78 1.78
N PHE A 167 11.15 3.36 2.55
CA PHE A 167 9.80 3.66 2.11
C PHE A 167 9.78 5.01 1.38
N ALA A 168 9.04 5.11 0.27
CA ALA A 168 8.97 6.32 -0.53
C ALA A 168 7.54 6.67 -0.96
N LEU A 169 7.22 7.96 -0.85
CA LEU A 169 6.04 8.59 -1.45
C LEU A 169 6.55 9.50 -2.57
N GLY A 170 6.33 9.11 -3.83
CA GLY A 170 6.95 9.77 -4.97
C GLY A 170 5.98 10.27 -6.04
N VAL A 171 6.38 11.35 -6.72
CA VAL A 171 5.69 11.96 -7.86
C VAL A 171 6.72 12.45 -8.88
N ASN A 172 6.52 12.15 -10.17
CA ASN A 172 7.28 12.76 -11.27
C ASN A 172 8.82 12.88 -11.06
N GLY A 173 9.46 11.85 -10.48
CA GLY A 173 10.90 11.80 -10.23
C GLY A 173 11.39 12.38 -8.89
N GLY A 174 10.53 13.03 -8.10
CA GLY A 174 10.82 13.46 -6.72
C GLY A 174 10.12 12.56 -5.70
N ALA A 175 10.69 12.45 -4.49
CA ALA A 175 10.09 11.68 -3.41
C ALA A 175 10.36 12.27 -2.03
N MET A 176 9.43 11.98 -1.12
CA MET A 176 9.68 11.93 0.31
C MET A 176 10.09 10.48 0.65
N GLN A 177 11.22 10.32 1.33
CA GLN A 177 11.82 9.02 1.63
C GLN A 177 11.96 8.85 3.15
N LEU A 178 11.69 7.65 3.65
CA LEU A 178 11.82 7.25 5.04
C LEU A 178 12.67 5.99 5.10
N ASP A 179 13.82 6.02 5.78
CA ASP A 179 14.74 4.87 5.89
C ASP A 179 14.70 4.16 7.25
N GLY A 180 13.71 4.51 8.07
CA GLY A 180 13.58 4.07 9.46
C GLY A 180 14.28 4.96 10.49
N THR A 181 15.13 5.90 10.05
CA THR A 181 15.87 6.82 10.92
C THR A 181 15.66 8.30 10.60
N GLN A 182 15.42 8.61 9.32
CA GLN A 182 15.31 9.96 8.76
C GLN A 182 14.11 10.06 7.80
N ILE A 183 13.50 11.24 7.75
CA ILE A 183 12.63 11.70 6.68
C ILE A 183 13.46 12.60 5.75
N ALA A 184 13.50 12.28 4.47
CA ALA A 184 14.23 13.05 3.47
C ALA A 184 13.28 13.55 2.37
N ILE A 185 13.31 14.87 2.09
CA ILE A 185 12.55 15.51 1.02
C ILE A 185 13.53 15.95 -0.06
N GLY A 186 13.40 15.38 -1.27
CA GLY A 186 14.30 15.66 -2.39
C GLY A 186 15.58 14.81 -2.41
N GLY A 187 15.56 13.65 -1.73
CA GLY A 187 16.64 12.66 -1.72
C GLY A 187 17.28 12.46 -0.33
N ILE A 188 17.65 11.22 0.00
CA ILE A 188 18.43 10.90 1.20
C ILE A 188 19.84 11.49 1.07
N ASN A 189 20.25 12.28 2.05
CA ASN A 189 21.61 12.79 2.16
C ASN A 189 22.36 12.01 3.25
N ALA A 190 23.21 11.07 2.84
CA ALA A 190 23.96 10.20 3.75
C ALA A 190 24.84 10.99 4.76
N ASN A 191 25.30 12.19 4.39
CA ASN A 191 26.13 13.03 5.25
C ASN A 191 25.33 13.75 6.35
N ALA A 192 23.99 13.66 6.31
CA ALA A 192 23.09 14.31 7.26
C ALA A 192 22.31 13.29 8.11
N SER A 193 22.82 12.06 8.26
CA SER A 193 22.15 10.97 8.98
C SER A 193 21.87 11.25 10.47
N ALA A 194 22.59 12.21 11.06
CA ALA A 194 22.31 12.70 12.41
C ALA A 194 20.98 13.48 12.52
N TYR A 195 20.47 14.03 11.40
CA TYR A 195 19.25 14.82 11.36
C TYR A 195 18.03 13.96 11.02
N LYS A 196 16.91 14.20 11.73
CA LYS A 196 15.66 13.47 11.50
C LYS A 196 14.88 13.95 10.28
N LEU A 197 15.09 15.18 9.85
CA LEU A 197 14.50 15.76 8.64
C LEU A 197 15.61 16.41 7.81
N THR A 198 15.73 16.00 6.54
CA THR A 198 16.59 16.67 5.56
C THR A 198 15.77 17.16 4.40
N VAL A 199 16.02 18.41 3.97
CA VAL A 199 15.36 19.00 2.81
C VAL A 199 16.42 19.43 1.82
N ASN A 200 16.42 18.81 0.64
CA ASN A 200 17.24 19.25 -0.49
C ASN A 200 16.51 20.38 -1.21
N GLY A 201 16.72 21.61 -0.73
CA GLY A 201 16.06 22.81 -1.23
C GLY A 201 15.80 23.82 -0.12
N LYS A 202 14.95 24.80 -0.41
CA LYS A 202 14.54 25.82 0.57
C LYS A 202 13.19 25.45 1.17
N ILE A 203 13.02 25.76 2.45
CA ILE A 203 11.74 25.65 3.16
C ILE A 203 11.14 27.05 3.22
N ILE A 204 9.84 27.16 2.91
CA ILE A 204 9.03 28.35 3.21
C ILE A 204 7.96 27.94 4.22
N CYS A 205 7.83 28.73 5.29
CA CYS A 205 6.83 28.53 6.33
C CYS A 205 6.35 29.90 6.82
N GLU A 206 5.12 29.98 7.31
CA GLU A 206 4.59 31.23 7.90
C GLU A 206 5.27 31.52 9.24
N GLU A 207 5.58 30.48 10.02
CA GLU A 207 6.23 30.60 11.33
C GLU A 207 7.15 29.39 11.58
N LEU A 208 8.28 29.64 12.25
CA LEU A 208 9.20 28.61 12.74
C LEU A 208 9.54 28.89 14.20
N LYS A 209 9.02 28.06 15.12
CA LYS A 209 9.43 28.05 16.52
C LYS A 209 10.62 27.10 16.70
N VAL A 210 11.74 27.64 17.17
CA VAL A 210 12.92 26.85 17.54
C VAL A 210 13.04 26.84 19.07
N GLU A 211 12.93 25.65 19.66
CA GLU A 211 13.04 25.46 21.11
C GLU A 211 14.35 24.76 21.43
N LEU A 212 15.34 25.54 21.86
CA LEU A 212 16.59 25.01 22.38
C LEU A 212 16.43 24.61 23.84
N TYR A 213 17.14 23.56 24.27
CA TYR A 213 17.13 23.07 25.65
C TYR A 213 18.01 23.91 26.59
N ASN A 214 18.89 24.75 26.05
CA ASN A 214 19.86 25.56 26.80
C ASN A 214 19.30 26.92 27.23
N ASN A 215 19.80 27.44 28.36
CA ASN A 215 19.40 28.75 28.89
C ASN A 215 19.66 29.88 27.89
N TRP A 216 18.66 30.75 27.74
CA TRP A 216 18.79 32.03 27.05
C TRP A 216 19.74 32.96 27.82
N PRO A 217 20.37 33.93 27.13
CA PRO A 217 21.56 34.61 27.62
C PRO A 217 21.37 35.60 28.77
N ASP A 218 20.21 35.64 29.43
CA ASP A 218 19.91 36.50 30.59
C ASP A 218 21.01 36.51 31.68
N TYR A 219 21.86 35.48 31.74
CA TYR A 219 23.06 35.42 32.58
C TYR A 219 24.04 36.58 32.33
N VAL A 220 24.00 37.24 31.16
CA VAL A 220 24.80 38.44 30.84
C VAL A 220 24.53 39.56 31.84
N PHE A 221 23.33 39.62 32.42
CA PHE A 221 22.95 40.62 33.42
C PHE A 221 23.26 40.21 34.87
N ALA A 222 23.83 39.03 35.10
CA ALA A 222 24.22 38.60 36.44
C ALA A 222 25.39 39.46 36.96
N SER A 223 25.43 39.71 38.27
CA SER A 223 26.46 40.54 38.90
C SER A 223 27.90 40.01 38.73
N GLU A 224 28.01 38.70 38.54
CA GLU A 224 29.22 37.93 38.35
C GLU A 224 29.59 37.75 36.88
N TYR A 225 28.81 38.30 35.94
CA TYR A 225 29.14 38.23 34.52
C TYR A 225 30.37 39.08 34.21
N ASP A 226 31.43 38.42 33.72
CA ASP A 226 32.68 39.06 33.35
C ASP A 226 32.58 39.69 31.95
N LEU A 227 32.00 40.90 31.89
CA LEU A 227 31.89 41.65 30.66
C LEU A 227 33.29 42.08 30.17
N THR A 228 33.69 41.55 29.01
CA THR A 228 35.00 41.84 28.41
C THR A 228 35.23 43.35 28.26
N PRO A 229 36.32 43.93 28.78
CA PRO A 229 36.57 45.35 28.61
C PRO A 229 36.69 45.76 27.12
N LEU A 230 36.13 46.92 26.74
CA LEU A 230 36.09 47.38 25.33
C LEU A 230 37.47 47.42 24.64
N HIS A 231 38.55 47.67 25.39
CA HIS A 231 39.90 47.69 24.84
C HIS A 231 40.41 46.28 24.48
N GLU A 232 40.05 45.26 25.26
CA GLU A 232 40.34 43.86 24.98
C GLU A 232 39.46 43.35 23.83
N LEU A 233 38.16 43.68 23.84
CA LEU A 233 37.26 43.35 22.73
C LEU A 233 37.77 43.94 21.40
N LYS A 234 38.26 45.20 21.42
CA LYS A 234 38.89 45.83 20.26
C LYS A 234 40.12 45.07 19.78
N ALA A 235 40.97 44.62 20.70
CA ALA A 235 42.14 43.81 20.35
C ALA A 235 41.73 42.47 19.73
N PHE A 236 40.73 41.80 20.31
CA PHE A 236 40.19 40.54 19.79
C PHE A 236 39.65 40.70 18.37
N ILE A 237 38.82 41.71 18.11
CA ILE A 237 38.25 41.95 16.78
C ILE A 237 39.36 42.32 15.77
N LYS A 238 40.37 43.09 16.18
CA LYS A 238 41.48 43.47 15.31
C LYS A 238 42.26 42.23 14.83
N GLU A 239 42.48 41.28 15.73
CA GLU A 239 43.21 40.03 15.46
C GLU A 239 42.34 39.02 14.72
N ASN A 240 41.14 38.71 15.23
CA ASN A 240 40.33 37.58 14.79
C ASN A 240 39.33 37.92 13.67
N LYS A 241 39.02 39.20 13.44
CA LYS A 241 38.05 39.68 12.42
C LYS A 241 36.60 39.19 12.61
N HIS A 242 36.24 38.68 13.78
CA HIS A 242 34.86 38.36 14.17
C HIS A 242 34.63 38.68 15.65
N LEU A 243 33.38 38.61 16.10
CA LEU A 243 33.02 38.77 17.51
C LEU A 243 33.31 37.48 18.30
N PRO A 244 33.67 37.57 19.60
CA PRO A 244 33.78 36.41 20.48
C PRO A 244 32.51 35.54 20.43
N ASN A 245 32.67 34.22 20.53
CA ASN A 245 31.60 33.20 20.51
C ASN A 245 30.78 33.07 19.20
N ILE A 246 30.91 34.01 18.27
CA ILE A 246 30.30 33.95 16.94
C ILE A 246 31.23 33.19 15.99
N PRO A 247 30.73 32.18 15.26
CA PRO A 247 31.55 31.40 14.32
C PRO A 247 32.10 32.26 13.18
N LYS A 248 33.22 31.83 12.59
CA LYS A 248 33.85 32.53 11.47
C LYS A 248 33.07 32.32 10.17
N ALA A 249 33.20 33.25 9.24
CA ALA A 249 32.53 33.16 7.93
C ALA A 249 32.90 31.87 7.18
N ASP A 250 34.16 31.45 7.23
CA ASP A 250 34.63 30.23 6.55
C ASP A 250 34.07 28.94 7.18
N GLU A 251 33.88 28.92 8.51
CA GLU A 251 33.25 27.80 9.23
C GLU A 251 31.77 27.71 8.83
N VAL A 252 31.06 28.83 8.83
CA VAL A 252 29.66 28.90 8.42
C VAL A 252 29.47 28.49 6.95
N ALA A 253 30.40 28.84 6.07
CA ALA A 253 30.33 28.45 4.66
C ALA A 253 30.47 26.94 4.45
N GLN A 254 31.18 26.24 5.35
CA GLN A 254 31.42 24.80 5.25
C GLN A 254 30.37 23.97 6.00
N GLU A 255 29.99 24.40 7.20
CA GLU A 255 29.17 23.61 8.12
C GLU A 255 27.71 24.11 8.21
N GLY A 256 27.44 25.33 7.74
CA GLY A 256 26.14 25.98 7.89
C GLY A 256 25.95 26.63 9.26
N ILE A 257 24.70 26.93 9.62
CA ILE A 257 24.34 27.46 10.94
C ILE A 257 23.17 26.70 11.55
N GLU A 258 23.26 26.48 12.85
CA GLU A 258 22.12 26.09 13.66
C GLU A 258 21.35 27.36 14.05
N VAL A 259 20.18 27.57 13.45
CA VAL A 259 19.41 28.83 13.58
C VAL A 259 19.10 29.18 15.04
N GLY A 260 18.77 28.18 15.86
CA GLY A 260 18.52 28.39 17.29
C GLY A 260 19.77 28.89 18.02
N GLU A 261 20.90 28.19 17.88
CA GLU A 261 22.15 28.56 18.59
C GLU A 261 22.71 29.89 18.09
N MET A 262 22.59 30.16 16.79
CA MET A 262 22.98 31.46 16.24
C MET A 262 22.12 32.59 16.82
N ASN A 263 20.80 32.42 16.90
CA ASN A 263 19.91 33.42 17.51
C ASN A 263 20.22 33.63 19.00
N ARG A 264 20.52 32.55 19.74
CA ARG A 264 20.94 32.64 21.15
C ARG A 264 22.23 33.45 21.31
N LYS A 265 23.27 33.14 20.52
CA LYS A 265 24.54 33.87 20.53
C LYS A 265 24.39 35.33 20.10
N LEU A 266 23.52 35.62 19.13
CA LEU A 266 23.23 36.99 18.72
C LEU A 266 22.53 37.77 19.84
N LEU A 267 21.60 37.15 20.57
CA LEU A 267 20.96 37.77 21.72
C LEU A 267 21.98 38.07 22.83
N GLU A 268 22.90 37.15 23.12
CA GLU A 268 24.02 37.38 24.07
C GLU A 268 24.81 38.65 23.69
N LYS A 269 25.15 38.81 22.41
CA LYS A 269 25.86 40.01 21.95
C LYS A 269 25.02 41.28 22.03
N VAL A 270 23.70 41.20 21.81
CA VAL A 270 22.79 42.35 21.98
C VAL A 270 22.73 42.78 23.45
N GLU A 271 22.72 41.83 24.38
CA GLU A 271 22.72 42.11 25.82
C GLU A 271 24.06 42.71 26.29
N GLU A 272 25.20 42.18 25.83
CA GLU A 272 26.52 42.78 26.10
C GLU A 272 26.63 44.20 25.54
N LEU A 273 26.16 44.42 24.30
CA LEU A 273 26.10 45.75 23.70
C LEU A 273 25.25 46.71 24.54
N THR A 274 24.17 46.22 25.15
CA THR A 274 23.33 47.00 26.06
C THR A 274 24.12 47.42 27.31
N LEU A 275 24.91 46.52 27.91
CA LEU A 275 25.77 46.85 29.04
C LEU A 275 26.84 47.89 28.70
N TYR A 276 27.52 47.76 27.55
CA TYR A 276 28.49 48.77 27.12
C TYR A 276 27.86 50.14 26.92
N VAL A 277 26.64 50.20 26.36
CA VAL A 277 25.91 51.47 26.18
C VAL A 277 25.57 52.12 27.53
N ILE A 278 25.12 51.32 28.51
CA ILE A 278 24.86 51.80 29.87
C ILE A 278 26.16 52.37 30.49
N GLN A 279 27.27 51.63 30.42
CA GLN A 279 28.57 52.09 30.92
C GLN A 279 29.05 53.39 30.26
N LEU A 280 28.88 53.53 28.94
CA LEU A 280 29.23 54.75 28.22
C LEU A 280 28.36 55.94 28.65
N GLN A 281 27.07 55.72 28.86
CA GLN A 281 26.15 56.77 29.33
C GLN A 281 26.53 57.25 30.75
N GLU A 282 26.85 56.33 31.65
CA GLU A 282 27.34 56.67 32.99
C GLU A 282 28.63 57.50 32.94
N GLN A 283 29.57 57.15 32.07
CA GLN A 283 30.80 57.93 31.86
C GLN A 283 30.51 59.33 31.32
N ILE A 284 29.58 59.47 30.37
CA ILE A 284 29.17 60.77 29.82
C ILE A 284 28.56 61.66 30.91
N ASP A 285 27.72 61.11 31.78
CA ASP A 285 27.08 61.88 32.85
C ASP A 285 28.08 62.29 33.94
N GLN A 286 29.05 61.43 34.25
CA GLN A 286 30.18 61.79 35.12
C GLN A 286 31.01 62.93 34.51
N LEU A 287 31.32 62.86 33.21
CA LEU A 287 32.06 63.90 32.49
C LEU A 287 31.30 65.23 32.51
N LYS A 288 29.99 65.25 32.20
CA LYS A 288 29.15 66.45 32.27
C LYS A 288 29.11 67.04 33.68
N THR A 289 28.96 66.19 34.70
CA THR A 289 28.97 66.63 36.09
C THR A 289 30.31 67.26 36.47
N SER A 290 31.42 66.70 35.98
CA SER A 290 32.76 67.25 36.22
C SER A 290 33.02 68.57 35.48
N LEU A 291 32.35 68.80 34.35
CA LEU A 291 32.48 70.03 33.55
C LEU A 291 31.60 71.18 34.06
N ASN A 292 30.53 70.86 34.78
CA ASN A 292 29.59 71.82 35.38
C ASN A 292 29.96 72.22 36.83
N LYS A 293 31.13 71.79 37.32
CA LYS A 293 31.73 72.23 38.59
C LYS A 293 32.87 73.21 38.30
#